data_AF-A0A962TJG5-F1
#
_entry.id   AF-A0A962TJG5-F1
#
_cell.length_a   1.000
_cell.length_b   1.000
_cell.length_c   1.000
_cell.angle_alpha   90.00
_cell.angle_beta   90.00
_cell.angle_gamma   90.00
#
_symmetry.space_group_name_H-M   'P 1'
#
loop_
_entity.id
_entity.type
_entity.pdbx_description
1 polymer ?
#
loop_
_entity_poly.entity_id
_entity_poly.type
_entity_poly.pdbx_seq_one_letter_code
_entity_poly.pdbx_strand_id
1 'polypeptide(L)'
;DIAVYGPLIEAVFDSVPRERRIPFSVADQGAPVENPLVEIFFELLDLGGGRHDAAQVLGLLEPPAVRRRFGLAEDDLERIRRWVRGAGIRWGIDADIKSTWELPATAEHTWRAGLDRLLLGYALPGNGRELYDGILPYDEVEGGEARALGCLQSFTEALFGLDARLRERRSLAA
;
A
#
# COMPACT_ATOMS: atom_id res chain seq x y z
N ASP A 1 -13.11 25.77 -17.69
CA ASP A 1 -12.47 25.38 -16.44
C ASP A 1 -10.99 25.18 -16.69
N ILE A 2 -10.15 25.98 -16.06
CA ILE A 2 -8.70 25.96 -16.29
C ILE A 2 -8.04 24.66 -15.81
N ALA A 3 -8.67 23.92 -14.88
CA ALA A 3 -8.23 22.58 -14.48
C ALA A 3 -8.33 21.57 -15.64
N VAL A 4 -9.35 21.68 -16.48
CA VAL A 4 -9.57 20.80 -17.64
C VAL A 4 -8.63 21.15 -18.80
N TYR A 5 -8.34 22.43 -19.00
CA TYR A 5 -7.51 22.90 -20.11
C TYR A 5 -6.01 22.97 -19.80
N GLY A 6 -5.61 22.96 -18.52
CA GLY A 6 -4.20 23.01 -18.10
C GLY A 6 -3.30 21.98 -18.79
N PRO A 7 -3.62 20.67 -18.73
CA PRO A 7 -2.83 19.62 -19.39
C PRO A 7 -2.75 19.79 -20.91
N LEU A 8 -3.80 20.33 -21.54
CA LEU A 8 -3.83 20.57 -23.00
C LEU A 8 -2.94 21.76 -23.39
N ILE A 9 -2.90 22.80 -22.55
CA ILE A 9 -2.00 23.96 -22.74
C ILE A 9 -0.54 23.50 -22.61
N GLU A 10 -0.22 22.70 -21.58
CA GLU A 10 1.12 22.15 -21.41
C GLU A 10 1.52 21.26 -22.59
N ALA A 11 0.67 20.32 -22.99
CA ALA A 11 0.94 19.43 -24.11
C ALA A 11 1.23 20.16 -25.43
N VAL A 12 0.60 21.31 -25.70
CA VAL A 12 0.79 22.07 -26.94
C VAL A 12 1.99 23.02 -26.85
N PHE A 13 2.16 23.73 -25.74
CA PHE A 13 3.18 24.76 -25.61
C PHE A 13 4.54 24.22 -25.15
N ASP A 14 4.58 23.03 -24.52
CA ASP A 14 5.80 22.41 -24.01
C ASP A 14 6.42 21.39 -24.99
N SER A 15 5.64 20.90 -25.96
CA SER A 15 6.10 19.90 -26.96
C SER A 15 6.75 20.48 -28.21
N VAL A 16 6.87 21.82 -28.34
CA VAL A 16 7.44 22.48 -29.51
C VAL A 16 8.97 22.63 -29.42
N PRO A 17 9.70 22.61 -30.56
CA PRO A 17 11.13 22.88 -30.60
C PRO A 17 11.50 24.23 -29.97
N ARG A 18 12.72 24.31 -29.42
CA ARG A 18 13.18 25.45 -28.63
C ARG A 18 13.08 26.78 -29.38
N GLU A 19 13.19 26.77 -30.71
CA GLU A 19 13.10 27.98 -31.55
C GLU A 19 11.67 28.55 -31.64
N ARG A 20 10.64 27.76 -31.32
CA ARG A 20 9.22 28.18 -31.33
C ARG A 20 8.60 28.21 -29.94
N ARG A 21 9.39 27.92 -28.90
CA ARG A 21 8.92 27.84 -27.51
C ARG A 21 8.67 29.23 -26.96
N ILE A 22 7.44 29.47 -26.51
CA ILE A 22 7.04 30.70 -25.82
C ILE A 22 6.90 30.36 -24.33
N PRO A 23 7.62 31.05 -23.42
CA PRO A 23 7.42 30.86 -21.98
C PRO A 23 5.98 31.18 -21.58
N PHE A 24 5.33 30.28 -20.85
CA PHE A 24 3.98 30.46 -20.34
C PHE A 24 3.89 30.00 -18.88
N SER A 25 2.86 30.46 -18.18
CA SER A 25 2.48 30.00 -16.85
C SER A 25 0.95 29.97 -16.81
N VAL A 26 0.37 28.88 -16.31
CA VAL A 26 -1.09 28.76 -16.17
C VAL A 26 -1.47 29.17 -14.74
N ALA A 27 -2.23 30.26 -14.61
CA ALA A 27 -2.77 30.72 -13.32
C ALA A 27 -4.16 30.13 -13.07
N ASP A 28 -4.65 30.20 -11.82
CA ASP A 28 -5.98 29.74 -11.39
C ASP A 28 -6.28 28.24 -11.57
N GLN A 29 -5.28 27.38 -11.80
CA GLN A 29 -5.46 25.95 -11.57
C GLN A 29 -5.88 25.77 -10.10
N GLY A 30 -7.15 25.42 -9.87
CA GLY A 30 -7.76 25.36 -8.55
C GLY A 30 -6.98 24.41 -7.67
N ALA A 31 -6.21 24.96 -6.73
CA ALA A 31 -5.13 24.30 -6.02
C ALA A 31 -4.09 23.62 -6.96
N PRO A 32 -2.79 23.82 -6.73
CA PRO A 32 -1.77 23.18 -7.54
C PRO A 32 -1.96 21.66 -7.46
N VAL A 33 -1.66 20.96 -8.57
CA VAL A 33 -1.22 19.56 -8.63
C VAL A 33 -1.19 18.96 -7.22
N GLU A 34 -2.25 18.25 -6.86
CA GLU A 34 -2.43 17.70 -5.53
C GLU A 34 -1.09 17.10 -5.08
N ASN A 35 -0.55 17.64 -3.97
CA ASN A 35 0.74 17.14 -3.49
C ASN A 35 0.51 15.65 -3.20
N PRO A 36 1.23 14.71 -3.84
CA PRO A 36 0.94 13.29 -3.67
C PRO A 36 1.00 12.87 -2.21
N LEU A 37 1.76 13.58 -1.37
CA LEU A 37 1.79 13.33 0.08
C LEU A 37 0.53 13.76 0.81
N VAL A 38 -0.15 14.80 0.33
CA VAL A 38 -1.44 15.24 0.86
C VAL A 38 -2.54 14.25 0.47
N GLU A 39 -2.55 13.76 -0.77
CA GLU A 39 -3.46 12.68 -1.20
C GLU A 39 -3.28 11.43 -0.33
N ILE A 40 -2.05 10.91 -0.23
CA ILE A 40 -1.74 9.75 0.63
C ILE A 40 -2.15 10.00 2.08
N PHE A 41 -1.97 11.22 2.58
CA PHE A 41 -2.37 11.55 3.94
C PHE A 41 -3.88 11.38 4.13
N PHE A 42 -4.69 11.85 3.19
CA PHE A 42 -6.14 11.62 3.23
C PHE A 42 -6.50 10.16 3.01
N GLU A 43 -5.85 9.46 2.08
CA GLU A 43 -6.04 8.01 1.87
C GLU A 43 -5.75 7.21 3.15
N LEU A 44 -4.71 7.57 3.90
CA LEU A 44 -4.38 6.94 5.19
C LEU A 44 -5.45 7.19 6.26
N LEU A 45 -6.09 8.36 6.25
CA LEU A 45 -7.20 8.67 7.16
C LEU A 45 -8.46 7.89 6.76
N ASP A 46 -8.76 7.82 5.47
CA ASP A 46 -9.90 7.10 4.91
C ASP A 46 -9.77 5.58 5.06
N LEU A 47 -8.54 5.07 5.16
CA LEU A 47 -8.27 3.67 5.46
C LEU A 47 -8.75 3.28 6.87
N GLY A 48 -8.86 4.24 7.78
CA GLY A 48 -9.27 4.01 9.17
C GLY A 48 -10.66 3.37 9.27
N GLY A 49 -10.72 2.14 9.78
CA GLY A 49 -11.95 1.36 9.86
C GLY A 49 -12.39 0.72 8.54
N GLY A 50 -11.62 0.91 7.47
CA GLY A 50 -11.84 0.33 6.14
C GLY A 50 -11.45 -1.14 6.05
N ARG A 51 -11.69 -1.75 4.88
CA ARG A 51 -11.46 -3.19 4.66
C ARG A 51 -10.01 -3.59 4.45
N HIS A 52 -9.09 -2.64 4.26
CA HIS A 52 -7.67 -2.90 4.00
C HIS A 52 -7.47 -3.84 2.79
N ASP A 53 -8.16 -3.54 1.68
CA ASP A 53 -8.04 -4.32 0.45
C ASP A 53 -6.60 -4.34 -0.06
N ALA A 54 -6.17 -5.47 -0.61
CA ALA A 54 -4.78 -5.68 -1.00
C ALA A 54 -4.27 -4.62 -1.99
N ALA A 55 -5.09 -4.25 -2.96
CA ALA A 55 -4.74 -3.22 -3.94
C ALA A 55 -4.61 -1.83 -3.30
N GLN A 56 -5.51 -1.49 -2.37
CA GLN A 56 -5.50 -0.21 -1.67
C GLN A 56 -4.25 -0.08 -0.79
N VAL A 57 -3.96 -1.09 0.03
CA VAL A 57 -2.79 -1.10 0.93
C VAL A 57 -1.48 -1.07 0.13
N LEU A 58 -1.40 -1.79 -0.99
CA LEU A 58 -0.22 -1.74 -1.87
C LEU A 58 -0.11 -0.42 -2.65
N GLY A 59 -1.24 0.24 -2.91
CA GLY A 59 -1.30 1.58 -3.52
C GLY A 59 -0.54 2.62 -2.70
N LEU A 60 -0.63 2.53 -1.36
CA LEU A 60 0.10 3.40 -0.44
C LEU A 60 1.64 3.28 -0.57
N LEU A 61 2.14 2.18 -1.14
CA LEU A 61 3.57 1.99 -1.41
C LEU A 61 3.99 2.48 -2.80
N GLU A 62 3.09 2.95 -3.68
CA GLU A 62 3.48 3.53 -4.96
C GLU A 62 4.31 4.81 -4.82
N PRO A 63 3.97 5.73 -3.91
CA PRO A 63 4.67 7.00 -3.84
C PRO A 63 6.10 6.86 -3.29
N PRO A 64 7.12 7.46 -3.94
CA PRO A 64 8.52 7.27 -3.57
C PRO A 64 8.85 7.64 -2.11
N ALA A 65 8.13 8.61 -1.54
CA ALA A 65 8.32 9.02 -0.15
C ALA A 65 7.97 7.91 0.83
N VAL A 66 6.88 7.16 0.58
CA VAL A 66 6.46 6.04 1.43
C VAL A 66 7.44 4.88 1.29
N ARG A 67 7.82 4.52 0.06
CA ARG A 67 8.85 3.48 -0.18
C ARG A 67 10.14 3.77 0.58
N ARG A 68 10.66 5.01 0.48
CA ARG A 68 11.86 5.43 1.20
C ARG A 68 11.70 5.34 2.71
N ARG A 69 10.53 5.68 3.25
CA ARG A 69 10.25 5.60 4.71
C ARG A 69 10.40 4.17 5.25
N PHE A 70 10.08 3.17 4.45
CA PHE A 70 10.16 1.75 4.81
C PHE A 70 11.40 1.04 4.23
N GLY A 71 12.26 1.77 3.51
CA GLY A 71 13.49 1.20 2.94
C GLY A 71 13.26 0.27 1.75
N LEU A 72 12.14 0.43 1.04
CA LEU A 72 11.78 -0.33 -0.16
C LEU A 72 12.32 0.37 -1.42
N ALA A 73 12.85 -0.42 -2.35
CA ALA A 73 13.13 0.00 -3.71
C ALA A 73 11.86 -0.06 -4.58
N GLU A 74 11.90 0.57 -5.75
CA GLU A 74 10.80 0.49 -6.71
C GLU A 74 10.58 -0.94 -7.20
N ASP A 75 11.65 -1.66 -7.52
CA ASP A 75 11.61 -3.05 -7.99
C ASP A 75 11.05 -4.03 -6.94
N ASP A 76 11.03 -3.65 -5.65
CA ASP A 76 10.46 -4.50 -4.59
C ASP A 76 8.93 -4.59 -4.70
N LEU A 77 8.27 -3.60 -5.30
CA LEU A 77 6.80 -3.56 -5.41
C LEU A 77 6.24 -4.72 -6.21
N GLU A 78 6.88 -5.08 -7.32
CA GLU A 78 6.42 -6.19 -8.16
C GLU A 78 6.53 -7.53 -7.43
N ARG A 79 7.61 -7.71 -6.66
CA ARG A 79 7.81 -8.90 -5.80
C ARG A 79 6.74 -8.96 -4.73
N ILE A 80 6.54 -7.86 -4.00
CA ILE A 80 5.52 -7.74 -2.96
C ILE A 80 4.13 -8.05 -3.53
N ARG A 81 3.77 -7.50 -4.70
CA ARG A 81 2.48 -7.80 -5.36
C ARG A 81 2.32 -9.29 -5.65
N ARG A 82 3.40 -9.96 -6.10
CA ARG A 82 3.40 -11.39 -6.38
C ARG A 82 3.20 -12.19 -5.09
N TRP A 83 3.94 -11.87 -4.03
CA TRP A 83 3.83 -12.52 -2.73
C TRP A 83 2.46 -12.33 -2.09
N VAL A 84 1.92 -11.11 -2.07
CA VAL A 84 0.57 -10.82 -1.55
C VAL A 84 -0.47 -11.66 -2.28
N ARG A 85 -0.39 -11.75 -3.61
CA ARG A 85 -1.29 -12.59 -4.42
C ARG A 85 -1.08 -14.09 -4.14
N GLY A 86 0.16 -14.54 -4.06
CA GLY A 86 0.55 -15.94 -3.90
C GLY A 86 0.24 -16.51 -2.51
N ALA A 87 0.47 -15.72 -1.45
CA ALA A 87 0.08 -16.03 -0.08
C ALA A 87 -1.43 -15.96 0.14
N GLY A 88 -2.18 -15.44 -0.84
CA GLY A 88 -3.64 -15.40 -0.84
C GLY A 88 -4.24 -14.25 -0.04
N ILE A 89 -3.47 -13.19 0.23
CA ILE A 89 -3.94 -11.96 0.89
C ILE A 89 -4.90 -11.23 -0.05
N ARG A 90 -6.08 -10.87 0.46
CA ARG A 90 -7.10 -10.15 -0.30
C ARG A 90 -7.60 -8.91 0.42
N TRP A 91 -7.95 -9.02 1.70
CA TRP A 91 -8.56 -7.95 2.49
C TRP A 91 -8.61 -8.33 3.97
N GLY A 92 -8.79 -7.34 4.83
CA GLY A 92 -8.91 -7.50 6.27
C GLY A 92 -7.55 -7.68 6.95
N ILE A 93 -7.36 -6.99 8.08
CA ILE A 93 -6.16 -7.10 8.91
C ILE A 93 -6.02 -8.53 9.45
N ASP A 94 -7.06 -9.03 10.11
CA ASP A 94 -7.11 -10.37 10.74
C ASP A 94 -8.55 -10.91 10.79
N ALA A 95 -8.75 -12.03 11.50
CA ALA A 95 -10.07 -12.64 11.64
C ALA A 95 -11.04 -11.76 12.45
N ASP A 96 -10.56 -11.16 13.54
CA ASP A 96 -11.38 -10.38 14.47
C ASP A 96 -11.95 -9.12 13.82
N ILE A 97 -11.17 -8.47 12.94
CA ILE A 97 -11.62 -7.29 12.21
C ILE A 97 -12.87 -7.59 11.37
N LYS A 98 -13.03 -8.81 10.87
CA LYS A 98 -14.17 -9.19 10.04
C LYS A 98 -15.47 -9.20 10.81
N SER A 99 -15.43 -9.52 12.11
CA SER A 99 -16.60 -9.45 12.98
C SER A 99 -17.11 -8.04 13.15
N THR A 100 -16.25 -7.01 13.02
CA THR A 100 -16.69 -5.60 13.04
C THR A 100 -17.56 -5.23 11.84
N TRP A 101 -17.56 -6.04 10.79
CA TRP A 101 -18.43 -5.91 9.62
C TRP A 101 -19.55 -6.96 9.57
N GLU A 102 -19.85 -7.61 10.71
CA GLU A 102 -20.86 -8.67 10.81
C GLU A 102 -20.59 -9.87 9.89
N LEU A 103 -19.31 -10.11 9.58
CA LEU A 103 -18.85 -11.26 8.80
C LEU A 103 -18.25 -12.35 9.71
N PRO A 104 -18.22 -13.62 9.25
CA PRO A 104 -17.55 -14.69 9.98
C PRO A 104 -16.06 -14.37 10.25
N ALA A 105 -15.63 -14.59 11.49
CA ALA A 105 -14.25 -14.41 11.96
C ALA A 105 -13.30 -15.46 11.37
N THR A 106 -13.01 -15.30 10.08
CA THR A 106 -12.20 -16.22 9.26
C THR A 106 -10.82 -15.61 9.05
N ALA A 107 -9.76 -16.36 9.36
CA ALA A 107 -8.39 -15.91 9.15
C ALA A 107 -8.01 -15.89 7.67
N GLU A 108 -8.69 -16.68 6.84
CA GLU A 108 -8.41 -16.83 5.42
C GLU A 108 -8.47 -15.48 4.70
N HIS A 109 -7.53 -15.29 3.78
CA HIS A 109 -7.41 -14.11 2.93
C HIS A 109 -7.11 -12.78 3.64
N THR A 110 -6.79 -12.82 4.94
CA THR A 110 -6.37 -11.65 5.71
C THR A 110 -4.89 -11.35 5.55
N TRP A 111 -4.49 -10.13 5.87
CA TRP A 111 -3.10 -9.70 5.91
C TRP A 111 -2.29 -10.51 6.91
N ARG A 112 -2.77 -10.69 8.15
CA ARG A 112 -2.07 -11.51 9.16
C ARG A 112 -1.81 -12.92 8.66
N ALA A 113 -2.84 -13.63 8.19
CA ALA A 113 -2.67 -15.01 7.73
C ALA A 113 -1.70 -15.13 6.54
N GLY A 114 -1.71 -14.19 5.60
CA GLY A 114 -0.78 -14.24 4.48
C GLY A 114 0.64 -13.84 4.86
N LEU A 115 0.83 -12.85 5.74
CA LEU A 115 2.15 -12.50 6.27
C LEU A 115 2.76 -13.65 7.08
N ASP A 116 1.95 -14.36 7.88
CA ASP A 116 2.38 -15.55 8.59
C ASP A 116 2.89 -16.63 7.62
N ARG A 117 2.19 -16.85 6.49
CA ARG A 117 2.63 -17.78 5.44
C ARG A 117 3.94 -17.35 4.77
N LEU A 118 4.11 -16.06 4.51
CA LEU A 118 5.33 -15.51 3.89
C LEU A 118 6.54 -15.64 4.83
N LEU A 119 6.38 -15.23 6.09
CA LEU A 119 7.43 -15.30 7.11
C LEU A 119 7.80 -16.75 7.43
N LEU A 120 6.81 -17.62 7.52
CA LEU A 120 7.01 -19.05 7.74
C LEU A 120 7.70 -19.71 6.55
N GLY A 121 7.31 -19.40 5.31
CA GLY A 121 7.99 -19.92 4.10
C GLY A 121 9.44 -19.49 4.00
N TYR A 122 9.76 -18.28 4.45
CA TYR A 122 11.15 -17.83 4.57
C TYR A 122 11.93 -18.58 5.66
N ALA A 123 11.35 -18.82 6.83
CA ALA A 123 12.04 -19.43 7.97
C ALA A 123 12.13 -20.96 7.90
N LEU A 124 11.08 -21.61 7.41
CA LEU A 124 10.90 -23.05 7.35
C LEU A 124 10.14 -23.42 6.06
N PRO A 125 10.85 -23.54 4.91
CA PRO A 125 10.23 -23.89 3.64
C PRO A 125 9.50 -25.24 3.71
N GLY A 126 8.22 -25.25 3.32
CA GLY A 126 7.35 -26.44 3.41
C GLY A 126 7.33 -27.30 2.14
N ASN A 127 8.07 -26.90 1.11
CA ASN A 127 8.03 -27.42 -0.26
C ASN A 127 6.60 -27.54 -0.81
N GLY A 128 5.73 -26.61 -0.40
CA GLY A 128 4.29 -26.59 -0.73
C GLY A 128 3.47 -27.80 -0.25
N ARG A 129 4.00 -28.61 0.68
CA ARG A 129 3.39 -29.89 1.08
C ARG A 129 3.20 -30.06 2.58
N GLU A 130 4.05 -29.43 3.38
CA GLU A 130 4.03 -29.58 4.83
C GLU A 130 3.36 -28.38 5.48
N LEU A 131 2.38 -28.66 6.33
CA LEU A 131 1.79 -27.66 7.21
C LEU A 131 2.65 -27.55 8.48
N TYR A 132 2.85 -26.32 8.95
CA TYR A 132 3.36 -26.05 10.28
C TYR A 132 2.31 -25.27 11.05
N ASP A 133 1.86 -25.83 12.18
CA ASP A 133 0.80 -25.26 13.02
C ASP A 133 -0.49 -24.90 12.23
N GLY A 134 -0.85 -25.75 11.26
CA GLY A 134 -2.01 -25.52 10.38
C GLY A 134 -1.80 -24.48 9.28
N ILE A 135 -0.62 -23.87 9.19
CA ILE A 135 -0.26 -22.88 8.18
C ILE A 135 0.57 -23.55 7.08
N LEU A 136 0.19 -23.34 5.81
CA LEU A 136 0.98 -23.79 4.67
C LEU A 136 2.01 -22.70 4.29
N PRO A 137 3.32 -22.95 4.46
CA PRO A 137 4.35 -21.98 4.11
C PRO A 137 4.30 -21.56 2.64
N TYR A 138 4.67 -20.32 2.35
CA TYR A 138 4.81 -19.81 0.97
C TYR A 138 6.30 -19.59 0.66
N ASP A 139 6.87 -20.52 -0.09
CA ASP A 139 8.33 -20.71 -0.18
C ASP A 139 9.02 -19.84 -1.25
N GLU A 140 8.29 -18.96 -1.92
CA GLU A 140 8.80 -18.13 -3.04
C GLU A 140 9.59 -16.89 -2.57
N VAL A 141 9.89 -16.78 -1.27
CA VAL A 141 10.73 -15.70 -0.73
C VAL A 141 12.15 -16.21 -0.61
N GLU A 142 13.02 -15.84 -1.56
CA GLU A 142 14.38 -16.36 -1.64
C GLU A 142 15.46 -15.34 -1.25
N GLY A 143 16.47 -15.79 -0.51
CA GLY A 143 17.76 -15.09 -0.34
C GLY A 143 17.66 -13.61 0.04
N GLY A 144 18.18 -12.73 -0.82
CA GLY A 144 18.24 -11.27 -0.58
C GLY A 144 16.87 -10.57 -0.54
N GLU A 145 15.81 -11.25 -0.97
CA GLU A 145 14.45 -10.70 -0.97
C GLU A 145 13.82 -10.66 0.43
N ALA A 146 14.41 -11.38 1.40
CA ALA A 146 13.99 -11.36 2.81
C ALA A 146 13.96 -9.95 3.41
N ARG A 147 14.85 -9.06 2.94
CA ARG A 147 14.83 -7.66 3.33
C ARG A 147 13.52 -6.96 2.94
N ALA A 148 13.07 -7.16 1.70
CA ALA A 148 11.82 -6.56 1.22
C ALA A 148 10.62 -7.12 1.98
N LEU A 149 10.63 -8.41 2.36
CA LEU A 149 9.60 -9.01 3.22
C LEU A 149 9.58 -8.35 4.61
N GLY A 150 10.73 -8.14 5.24
CA GLY A 150 10.82 -7.43 6.52
C GLY A 150 10.36 -5.97 6.45
N CYS A 151 10.65 -5.29 5.33
CA CYS A 151 10.16 -3.95 5.06
C CYS A 151 8.65 -3.92 4.86
N LEU A 152 8.07 -4.89 4.14
CA LEU A 152 6.62 -5.07 4.01
C LEU A 152 5.97 -5.29 5.37
N GLN A 153 6.53 -6.17 6.20
CA GLN A 153 6.03 -6.43 7.56
C GLN A 153 6.02 -5.14 8.38
N SER A 154 7.12 -4.39 8.38
CA SER A 154 7.25 -3.10 9.08
C SER A 154 6.23 -2.07 8.60
N PHE A 155 5.96 -2.04 7.28
CA PHE A 155 4.92 -1.20 6.69
C PHE A 155 3.53 -1.58 7.18
N THR A 156 3.17 -2.87 7.11
CA THR A 156 1.86 -3.34 7.55
C THR A 156 1.63 -3.15 9.04
N GLU A 157 2.66 -3.34 9.88
CA GLU A 157 2.59 -3.06 11.31
C GLU A 157 2.31 -1.58 11.59
N ALA A 158 3.01 -0.67 10.89
CA ALA A 158 2.77 0.76 11.04
C ALA A 158 1.36 1.14 10.58
N LEU A 159 0.89 0.57 9.47
CA LEU A 159 -0.42 0.85 8.91
C LEU A 159 -1.57 0.36 9.80
N PHE A 160 -1.50 -0.89 10.26
CA PHE A 160 -2.54 -1.47 11.11
C PHE A 160 -2.48 -0.91 12.54
N GLY A 161 -1.30 -0.52 13.01
CA GLY A 161 -1.15 0.26 14.23
C GLY A 161 -1.79 1.66 14.13
N LEU A 162 -1.72 2.30 12.96
CA LEU A 162 -2.44 3.55 12.70
C LEU A 162 -3.95 3.33 12.70
N ASP A 163 -4.44 2.29 12.00
CA ASP A 163 -5.87 1.94 11.97
C ASP A 163 -6.44 1.74 13.39
N ALA A 164 -5.74 0.98 14.24
CA ALA A 164 -6.12 0.79 15.64
C ALA A 164 -6.24 2.13 16.39
N ARG A 165 -5.27 3.04 16.19
CA ARG A 165 -5.27 4.37 16.83
C ARG A 165 -6.36 5.31 16.29
N LEU A 166 -6.77 5.16 15.03
CA LEU A 166 -7.82 5.96 14.41
C LEU A 166 -9.22 5.51 14.84
N ARG A 167 -9.40 4.22 15.18
CA ARG A 167 -10.67 3.69 15.73
C ARG A 167 -10.97 4.18 17.14
N GLU A 168 -9.93 4.54 17.91
CA GLU A 168 -10.10 5.11 19.24
C GLU A 168 -10.68 6.53 19.15
N ARG A 169 -11.83 6.76 19.79
CA ARG A 169 -12.38 8.11 19.91
C ARG A 169 -11.43 8.99 20.71
N ARG A 170 -11.02 10.10 20.12
CA ARG A 170 -10.24 11.14 20.80
C ARG A 170 -11.14 12.34 21.10
N SER A 171 -11.04 12.89 22.30
CA SER A 171 -11.62 14.19 22.58
C SER A 171 -10.82 15.27 21.84
N LEU A 172 -11.52 16.23 21.26
CA LEU A 172 -10.93 17.50 20.83
C LEU A 172 -10.61 18.33 22.08
N ALA A 173 -9.69 17.86 22.92
CA ALA A 173 -9.17 18.68 24.01
C ALA A 173 -8.15 19.66 23.41
N ALA A 174 -8.48 20.94 23.50
CA ALA A 174 -7.66 22.08 23.11
C ALA A 174 -6.39 22.21 23.98
#